data_AF-A0A5C6LYE6-F1
#
_entry.id   AF-A0A5C6LYE6-F1
#
_cell.length_a   1.000
_cell.length_b   1.000
_cell.length_c   1.000
_cell.angle_alpha   90.00
_cell.angle_beta   90.00
_cell.angle_gamma   90.00
#
_symmetry.space_group_name_H-M   'P 1'
#
loop_
_entity.id
_entity.type
_entity.pdbx_description
1 polymer ?
#
loop_
_entity_poly.entity_id
_entity_poly.type
_entity_poly.pdbx_seq_one_letter_code
_entity_poly.pdbx_strand_id
1 'polypeptide(L)'
;MEGMDEPFILKFEFKGKPHILEIHPWIQQYRVSFKVVVEGHDITFERDEEGEYRAISDVNVNAGKPVDTELLQEIARRIEEALNV
;
A
#
# COMPACT_ATOMS: atom_id res chain seq x y z
N MET A 1 13.16 12.06 -10.96
CA MET A 1 12.02 11.15 -11.04
C MET A 1 10.81 11.99 -10.67
N GLU A 2 10.19 12.64 -11.65
CA GLU A 2 8.94 13.38 -11.45
C GLU A 2 7.79 12.35 -11.40
N GLY A 3 6.91 12.42 -10.40
CA GLY A 3 5.68 11.63 -10.34
C GLY A 3 5.61 10.52 -9.26
N MET A 4 6.70 10.22 -8.53
CA MET A 4 6.65 9.28 -7.40
C MET A 4 6.09 9.89 -6.11
N ASP A 5 5.88 11.20 -6.09
CA ASP A 5 5.44 11.99 -4.94
C ASP A 5 3.96 12.40 -5.02
N GLU A 6 3.28 12.11 -6.14
CA GLU A 6 1.86 12.40 -6.32
C GLU A 6 0.98 11.19 -5.99
N PRO A 7 -0.21 11.40 -5.38
CA PRO A 7 -1.17 10.33 -5.18
C PRO A 7 -1.64 9.71 -6.50
N PHE A 8 -1.85 8.38 -6.49
CA PHE A 8 -2.35 7.65 -7.66
C PHE A 8 -3.39 6.60 -7.28
N ILE A 9 -4.19 6.17 -8.26
CA ILE A 9 -5.28 5.21 -8.06
C ILE A 9 -4.88 3.82 -8.55
N LEU A 10 -4.98 2.82 -7.68
CA LEU A 10 -4.97 1.41 -8.05
C LEU A 10 -6.40 0.89 -8.18
N LYS A 11 -6.71 0.29 -9.34
CA LYS A 11 -8.00 -0.38 -9.61
C LYS A 11 -7.74 -1.83 -9.96
N PHE A 12 -8.31 -2.75 -9.19
CA PHE A 12 -8.11 -4.19 -9.41
C PHE A 12 -9.26 -5.01 -8.82
N GLU A 13 -9.38 -6.26 -9.25
CA GLU A 13 -10.26 -7.25 -8.63
C GLU A 13 -9.42 -8.19 -7.77
N PHE A 14 -9.91 -8.52 -6.57
CA PHE A 14 -9.30 -9.50 -5.68
C PHE A 14 -10.39 -10.38 -5.08
N LYS A 15 -10.26 -11.71 -5.21
CA LYS A 15 -11.26 -12.70 -4.76
C LYS A 15 -12.70 -12.36 -5.21
N GLY A 16 -12.86 -11.91 -6.46
CA GLY A 16 -14.16 -11.54 -7.02
C GLY A 16 -14.73 -10.19 -6.54
N LYS A 17 -13.96 -9.40 -5.77
CA LYS A 17 -14.36 -8.08 -5.27
C LYS A 17 -13.55 -6.97 -5.94
N PRO A 18 -14.20 -5.92 -6.48
CA PRO A 18 -13.49 -4.77 -7.01
C PRO A 18 -12.92 -3.90 -5.87
N HIS A 19 -11.70 -3.45 -6.05
CA HIS A 19 -10.98 -2.52 -5.17
C HIS A 19 -10.55 -1.29 -5.96
N ILE A 20 -10.80 -0.12 -5.37
CA ILE A 20 -10.34 1.17 -5.87
C ILE A 20 -9.65 1.85 -4.70
N LEU A 21 -8.32 1.92 -4.74
CA LEU A 21 -7.49 2.44 -3.66
C LEU A 21 -6.74 3.67 -4.14
N GLU A 22 -6.78 4.73 -3.33
CA GLU A 22 -5.91 5.88 -3.50
C GLU A 22 -4.63 5.65 -2.70
N ILE A 23 -3.50 5.69 -3.39
CA ILE A 23 -2.18 5.46 -2.84
C ILE A 23 -1.53 6.82 -2.64
N HIS A 24 -1.15 7.12 -1.40
CA HIS A 24 -0.52 8.38 -1.03
C HIS A 24 0.97 8.15 -0.75
N PRO A 25 1.89 8.57 -1.63
CA PRO A 25 3.31 8.54 -1.33
C PRO A 25 3.62 9.37 -0.09
N TRP A 26 4.43 8.81 0.80
CA TRP A 26 4.99 9.50 1.95
C TRP A 26 6.51 9.36 1.92
N ILE A 27 7.15 10.42 1.42
CA ILE A 27 8.60 10.46 1.24
C ILE A 27 9.23 11.16 2.44
N GLN A 28 10.09 10.46 3.18
CA GLN A 28 10.87 11.00 4.29
C GLN A 28 12.35 10.78 4.05
N GLN A 29 13.08 11.83 3.60
CA GLN A 29 14.54 11.94 3.38
C GLN A 29 15.26 10.77 2.65
N TYR A 30 15.14 9.53 3.12
CA TYR A 30 15.73 8.30 2.57
C TYR A 30 14.76 7.12 2.47
N ARG A 31 13.50 7.29 2.91
CA ARG A 31 12.48 6.24 2.91
C ARG A 31 11.28 6.69 2.09
N VAL A 32 10.84 5.81 1.20
CA VAL A 32 9.58 5.95 0.47
C VAL A 32 8.61 4.94 1.07
N SER A 33 7.53 5.47 1.62
CA SER A 33 6.41 4.70 2.17
C SER A 33 5.15 5.08 1.41
N PHE A 34 4.12 4.25 1.47
CA PHE A 34 2.81 4.55 0.87
C PHE A 34 1.71 4.36 1.90
N LYS A 35 0.88 5.39 2.06
CA LYS A 35 -0.30 5.35 2.94
C LYS A 35 -1.52 5.01 2.12
N VAL A 36 -2.28 4.03 2.61
CA VAL A 36 -3.46 3.50 1.91
C VAL A 36 -4.54 3.16 2.93
N VAL A 37 -5.78 3.56 2.66
CA VAL A 37 -6.94 3.10 3.42
C VAL A 37 -7.45 1.79 2.81
N VAL A 38 -7.29 0.67 3.52
CA VAL A 38 -7.71 -0.66 3.07
C VAL A 38 -8.79 -1.20 4.00
N GLU A 39 -10.00 -1.42 3.47
CA GLU A 39 -11.15 -1.88 4.28
C GLU A 39 -11.39 -1.01 5.55
N GLY A 40 -11.13 0.30 5.46
CA GLY A 40 -11.24 1.24 6.58
C GLY A 40 -10.04 1.27 7.54
N HIS A 41 -8.96 0.54 7.24
CA HIS A 41 -7.73 0.52 8.01
C HIS A 41 -6.66 1.36 7.33
N ASP A 42 -5.99 2.24 8.09
CA ASP A 42 -4.80 2.94 7.63
C ASP A 42 -3.62 1.98 7.60
N ILE A 43 -3.14 1.65 6.40
CA ILE A 43 -2.01 0.75 6.17
C ILE A 43 -0.86 1.55 5.56
N THR A 44 0.34 1.33 6.08
CA THR A 44 1.57 1.86 5.51
C THR A 44 2.30 0.74 4.78
N PHE A 45 2.73 0.96 3.54
CA PHE A 45 3.55 0.03 2.76
C PHE A 45 4.96 0.58 2.63
N GLU A 46 5.96 -0.22 2.97
CA GLU A 46 7.37 0.21 2.95
C GLU A 46 8.24 -0.91 2.38
N ARG A 47 9.39 -0.56 1.79
CA ARG A 47 10.38 -1.58 1.40
C ARG A 47 10.94 -2.26 2.65
N ASP A 48 11.05 -3.58 2.60
CA ASP A 48 11.73 -4.37 3.61
C ASP A 48 13.24 -4.47 3.32
N GLU A 49 13.94 -5.34 4.06
CA GLU A 49 15.38 -5.54 3.94
C GLU A 49 15.78 -6.20 2.61
N GLU A 50 14.86 -6.91 1.95
CA GLU A 50 15.06 -7.52 0.63
C GLU A 50 14.71 -6.55 -0.50
N GLY A 51 14.14 -5.39 -0.15
CA GLY A 51 13.77 -4.33 -1.07
C GLY A 51 12.33 -4.44 -1.58
N GLU A 52 11.56 -5.44 -1.17
CA GLU A 52 10.17 -5.63 -1.59
C GLU A 52 9.22 -4.80 -0.73
N TYR A 53 8.12 -4.30 -1.30
CA TYR A 53 7.12 -3.59 -0.50
C TYR A 53 6.34 -4.57 0.39
N ARG A 54 6.16 -4.20 1.66
CA ARG A 54 5.36 -4.95 2.62
C ARG A 54 4.49 -4.01 3.46
N ALA A 55 3.30 -4.48 3.83
CA ALA A 55 2.44 -3.79 4.78
C ALA A 55 3.06 -3.77 6.19
N ILE A 56 3.21 -2.58 6.74
CA ILE A 56 3.52 -2.28 8.13
C ILE A 56 2.25 -1.69 8.73
N SER A 57 1.53 -2.48 9.53
CA SER A 57 0.34 -1.99 10.22
C SER A 57 0.76 -0.99 11.29
N ASP A 58 0.06 0.14 11.40
CA ASP A 58 0.18 0.96 12.60
C ASP A 58 -0.41 0.17 13.76
N VAL A 59 0.44 -0.22 14.72
CA VAL A 59 0.14 -1.17 15.81
C VAL A 59 -0.96 -0.65 16.75
N ASN A 60 -1.40 0.60 16.58
CA ASN A 60 -2.24 1.31 17.55
C ASN A 60 -3.65 1.72 17.10
N VAL A 61 -4.13 1.44 15.88
CA VAL A 61 -5.28 2.23 15.36
C VAL A 61 -6.63 1.52 15.22
N ASN A 62 -6.75 0.19 15.08
CA ASN A 62 -8.09 -0.41 14.87
C ASN A 62 -8.30 -1.71 15.63
N ALA A 63 -9.20 -1.68 16.63
CA ALA A 63 -9.76 -2.84 17.33
C ALA A 63 -10.74 -3.66 16.45
N GLY A 64 -10.49 -3.71 15.13
CA GLY A 64 -11.31 -4.35 14.11
C GLY A 64 -10.81 -5.73 13.70
N LYS A 65 -11.49 -6.36 12.72
CA LYS A 65 -10.99 -7.59 12.08
C LYS A 65 -9.70 -7.28 11.31
N PRO A 66 -8.68 -8.14 11.38
CA PRO A 66 -7.47 -7.95 10.60
C PRO A 66 -7.80 -7.95 9.10
N VAL A 67 -7.16 -7.06 8.34
CA VAL A 67 -7.21 -7.05 6.88
C VAL A 67 -6.60 -8.36 6.36
N ASP A 68 -7.19 -8.91 5.29
CA ASP A 68 -6.69 -10.14 4.65
C ASP A 68 -5.22 -9.97 4.20
N THR A 69 -4.33 -10.82 4.71
CA THR A 69 -2.90 -10.78 4.39
C THR A 69 -2.63 -10.93 2.90
N GLU A 70 -3.40 -11.75 2.18
CA GLU A 70 -3.22 -11.93 0.73
C GLU A 70 -3.65 -10.67 -0.04
N LEU A 71 -4.63 -9.92 0.47
CA LEU A 71 -5.00 -8.62 -0.09
C LEU A 71 -3.86 -7.61 0.11
N LEU A 72 -3.25 -7.58 1.30
CA LEU A 72 -2.11 -6.72 1.57
C LEU A 72 -0.92 -7.03 0.66
N GLN A 73 -0.63 -8.31 0.42
CA GLN A 73 0.42 -8.74 -0.52
C GLN A 73 0.13 -8.31 -1.96
N GLU A 74 -1.12 -8.49 -2.42
CA GLU A 74 -1.51 -8.06 -3.77
C GLU A 74 -1.40 -6.54 -3.94
N ILE A 75 -1.79 -5.75 -2.92
CA ILE A 75 -1.63 -4.29 -2.96
C ILE A 75 -0.15 -3.90 -3.05
N ALA A 76 0.72 -4.52 -2.26
CA ALA A 76 2.14 -4.24 -2.27
C ALA A 76 2.77 -4.52 -3.65
N ARG A 77 2.43 -5.66 -4.25
CA ARG A 77 2.84 -6.05 -5.61
C ARG A 77 2.39 -5.01 -6.65
N ARG A 78 1.15 -4.54 -6.56
CA ARG A 78 0.59 -3.53 -7.49
C ARG A 78 1.22 -2.16 -7.34
N ILE A 79 1.58 -1.76 -6.12
CA ILE A 79 2.35 -0.53 -5.88
C ILE A 79 3.70 -0.64 -6.58
N GLU A 80 4.40 -1.77 -6.42
CA GLU A 80 5.69 -1.98 -7.07
C GLU A 80 5.59 -1.95 -8.60
N GLU A 81 4.59 -2.63 -9.17
CA GLU A 81 4.33 -2.59 -10.61
C GLU A 81 4.08 -1.17 -11.12
N ALA A 82 3.33 -0.35 -10.38
CA ALA A 82 3.02 1.02 -10.76
C ALA A 82 4.24 1.96 -10.73
N LEU A 83 5.26 1.65 -9.91
CA LEU A 83 6.48 2.46 -9.78
C LEU A 83 7.57 2.09 -10.79
N ASN A 84 7.50 0.89 -11.37
CA ASN A 84 8.48 0.36 -12.33
C ASN A 84 8.09 0.60 -13.80
N VAL A 85 7.08 1.46 -14.05
CA VAL A 85 6.58 1.82 -15.40
C VAL A 85 7.36 2.99 -15.99
#